data_AF-A0A1J5Q4E8-F1
#
_entry.id   AF-A0A1J5Q4E8-F1
#
_cell.length_a   1.000
_cell.length_b   1.000
_cell.length_c   1.000
_cell.angle_alpha   90.00
_cell.angle_beta   90.00
_cell.angle_gamma   90.00
#
_symmetry.space_group_name_H-M   'P 1'
#
loop_
_entity.id
_entity.type
_entity.pdbx_description
1 polymer ?
#
loop_
_entity_poly.entity_id
_entity_poly.type
_entity_poly.pdbx_seq_one_letter_code
_entity_poly.pdbx_strand_id
1 'polypeptide(L)'
;MRINLDPGMMRLTSINAEQEEAQEEIDIDYGGDSIEIGFNVAYLIDALANFPSDQVRIELQDGNSSALITMPDEANFKYVVMPMRI
;
A
#
# COMPACT_ATOMS: atom_id res chain seq x y z
N MET A 1 1.92 8.69 4.59
CA MET A 1 0.55 8.16 4.49
C MET A 1 0.49 6.88 5.32
N ARG A 2 -0.55 6.72 6.12
CA ARG A 2 -0.81 5.51 6.90
C ARG A 2 -1.76 4.62 6.10
N ILE A 3 -1.48 3.33 6.05
CA ILE A 3 -2.31 2.31 5.42
C ILE A 3 -2.71 1.31 6.51
N ASN A 4 -4.02 1.08 6.64
CA ASN A 4 -4.58 0.01 7.47
C ASN A 4 -5.18 -1.03 6.52
N LEU A 5 -4.79 -2.28 6.65
CA LEU A 5 -5.38 -3.41 5.95
C LEU A 5 -6.17 -4.23 6.95
N ASP A 6 -7.45 -4.43 6.66
CA ASP A 6 -8.35 -5.34 7.35
C ASP A 6 -8.87 -6.38 6.34
N PRO A 7 -9.38 -7.54 6.78
CA PRO A 7 -10.01 -8.49 5.86
C PRO A 7 -11.06 -7.82 4.97
N GLY A 8 -10.82 -7.82 3.66
CA GLY A 8 -11.69 -7.22 2.65
C GLY A 8 -11.56 -5.71 2.41
N MET A 9 -10.78 -4.96 3.22
CA MET A 9 -10.78 -3.49 3.18
C MET A 9 -9.39 -2.89 3.44
N MET A 10 -9.02 -1.90 2.62
CA MET A 10 -7.84 -1.05 2.82
C MET A 10 -8.28 0.38 3.13
N ARG A 11 -7.77 0.94 4.23
CA ARG A 11 -7.98 2.33 4.61
C ARG A 11 -6.69 3.12 4.45
N LEU A 12 -6.74 4.20 3.70
CA LEU A 12 -5.65 5.15 3.50
C LEU A 12 -5.93 6.40 4.31
N THR A 13 -4.97 6.82 5.15
CA THR A 13 -5.06 8.06 5.93
C THR A 13 -3.84 8.94 5.64
N SER A 14 -4.08 10.20 5.31
CA SER A 14 -3.03 11.21 5.11
C SER A 14 -3.34 12.44 5.94
N ILE A 15 -2.31 13.01 6.58
CA ILE A 15 -2.41 14.23 7.37
C ILE A 15 -1.35 15.19 6.84
N ASN A 16 -1.75 16.42 6.51
CA ASN A 16 -0.80 17.45 6.09
C ASN A 16 -0.31 18.28 7.30
N ALA A 17 0.67 19.18 7.08
CA ALA A 17 1.24 20.02 8.13
C ALA A 17 0.23 20.98 8.78
N GLU A 18 -0.87 21.27 8.08
CA GLU A 18 -1.96 22.14 8.52
C GLU A 18 -3.04 21.37 9.32
N GLN A 19 -2.77 20.10 9.64
CA GLN A 19 -3.68 19.19 10.36
C GLN A 19 -4.97 18.86 9.59
N GLU A 20 -4.97 19.03 8.27
CA GLU A 20 -6.05 18.51 7.44
C GLU A 20 -5.85 17.01 7.25
N GLU A 21 -6.93 16.25 7.47
CA GLU A 21 -6.96 14.81 7.35
C GLU A 21 -7.78 14.39 6.12
N ALA A 22 -7.20 13.50 5.32
CA ALA A 22 -7.88 12.82 4.23
C ALA A 22 -7.90 11.32 4.53
N GLN A 23 -9.08 10.72 4.40
CA GLN A 23 -9.28 9.29 4.59
C GLN A 23 -10.05 8.70 3.42
N GLU A 24 -9.59 7.55 2.93
CA GLU A 24 -10.20 6.81 1.84
C GLU A 24 -10.25 5.32 2.16
N GLU A 25 -11.31 4.64 1.74
CA GLU A 25 -11.51 3.21 1.92
C GLU A 25 -11.67 2.53 0.57
N ILE A 26 -10.98 1.41 0.39
CA ILE A 26 -10.90 0.67 -0.87
C ILE A 26 -11.17 -0.81 -0.57
N ASP A 27 -12.07 -1.44 -1.33
CA ASP A 27 -12.29 -2.87 -1.25
C ASP A 27 -11.08 -3.63 -1.83
N ILE A 28 -10.57 -4.61 -1.08
CA ILE A 28 -9.40 -5.41 -1.47
C ILE A 28 -9.64 -6.90 -1.25
N ASP A 29 -9.00 -7.75 -2.05
CA ASP A 29 -8.97 -9.19 -1.82
C ASP A 29 -7.87 -9.55 -0.80
N TYR A 30 -8.19 -9.34 0.48
CA TYR A 30 -7.29 -9.64 1.60
C TYR A 30 -8.02 -10.43 2.69
N GLY A 31 -7.42 -11.53 3.13
CA GLY A 31 -7.97 -12.42 4.17
C GLY A 31 -7.02 -12.69 5.33
N GLY A 32 -5.96 -11.89 5.48
CA GLY A 32 -4.98 -12.01 6.57
C GLY A 32 -5.39 -11.20 7.81
N ASP A 33 -4.47 -11.14 8.79
CA ASP A 33 -4.66 -10.36 10.01
C ASP A 33 -4.59 -8.84 9.75
N SER A 34 -5.18 -8.02 10.62
CA SER A 34 -5.09 -6.57 10.44
C SER A 34 -3.65 -6.06 10.53
N ILE A 35 -3.23 -5.23 9.56
CA ILE A 35 -1.89 -4.65 9.49
C ILE A 35 -1.99 -3.13 9.36
N GLU A 36 -1.25 -2.40 10.20
CA GLU A 36 -1.00 -0.97 10.02
C GLU A 36 0.44 -0.75 9.56
N ILE A 37 0.63 0.05 8.50
CA ILE A 37 1.94 0.37 7.93
C ILE A 37 1.97 1.79 7.36
N GLY A 38 3.11 2.46 7.50
CA GLY A 38 3.35 3.78 6.95
C GLY A 38 4.14 3.72 5.66
N PHE A 39 3.69 4.42 4.61
CA PHE A 39 4.42 4.54 3.36
C PHE A 39 4.57 5.99 2.91
N ASN A 40 5.64 6.24 2.16
CA ASN A 40 5.72 7.42 1.32
C ASN A 40 4.79 7.22 0.12
N VAL A 41 3.75 8.04 0.03
CA VAL A 41 2.75 7.94 -1.04
C VAL A 41 3.36 8.19 -2.43
N ALA A 42 4.40 9.00 -2.52
CA ALA A 42 5.08 9.25 -3.80
C ALA A 42 5.64 7.97 -4.39
N TYR A 43 6.22 7.09 -3.57
CA TYR A 43 6.76 5.81 -4.06
C TYR A 43 5.68 4.85 -4.52
N LEU A 44 4.51 4.87 -3.88
CA LEU A 44 3.38 4.06 -4.32
C LEU A 44 2.82 4.57 -5.65
N ILE A 45 2.65 5.90 -5.81
CA ILE A 45 2.20 6.51 -7.06
C ILE A 45 3.20 6.22 -8.18
N ASP A 46 4.50 6.41 -7.92
CA ASP A 46 5.56 6.14 -8.89
C ASP A 46 5.57 4.66 -9.31
N ALA A 47 5.36 3.74 -8.36
CA ALA A 47 5.21 2.33 -8.66
C ALA A 47 4.01 2.12 -9.59
N LEU A 48 2.80 2.49 -9.13
CA LEU A 48 1.51 2.30 -9.81
C LEU A 48 1.47 2.90 -11.22
N ALA A 49 2.06 4.08 -11.42
CA ALA A 49 2.11 4.75 -12.72
C ALA A 49 2.90 3.97 -13.79
N ASN A 50 3.78 3.06 -13.38
CA ASN A 50 4.58 2.23 -14.27
C ASN A 50 4.01 0.81 -14.46
N PHE A 51 2.89 0.47 -13.80
CA PHE A 51 2.24 -0.82 -14.00
C PHE A 51 1.28 -0.76 -15.21
N PRO A 52 1.46 -1.57 -16.26
CA PRO A 52 0.56 -1.61 -17.42
C PRO A 52 -0.75 -2.38 -17.15
N SER A 53 -1.09 -2.66 -15.89
CA SER A 53 -2.19 -3.53 -15.46
C SER A 53 -3.13 -2.78 -14.53
N ASP A 54 -4.44 -3.07 -14.64
CA ASP A 54 -5.47 -2.53 -13.74
C ASP A 54 -5.44 -3.18 -12.35
N GLN A 55 -4.70 -4.29 -12.20
CA GLN A 55 -4.54 -5.01 -10.93
C GLN A 55 -3.07 -5.11 -10.54
N VAL A 56 -2.83 -4.94 -9.24
CA VAL A 56 -1.53 -5.15 -8.59
C VAL A 56 -1.68 -6.08 -7.41
N ARG A 57 -0.64 -6.84 -7.11
CA ARG A 57 -0.53 -7.65 -5.89
C ARG A 57 0.47 -7.00 -4.96
N ILE A 58 0.05 -6.78 -3.72
CA ILE A 58 0.89 -6.26 -2.65
C ILE A 58 1.10 -7.39 -1.64
N GLU A 59 2.37 -7.76 -1.43
CA GLU A 59 2.78 -8.72 -0.42
C GLU A 59 3.41 -7.97 0.76
N LEU A 60 2.86 -8.22 1.95
CA LEU A 60 3.24 -7.59 3.20
C LEU A 60 3.42 -8.68 4.26
N GLN A 61 4.46 -8.53 5.08
CA GLN A 61 4.71 -9.44 6.20
C GLN A 61 4.21 -8.87 7.52
N ASP A 62 4.57 -7.61 7.82
CA ASP A 62 4.19 -6.89 9.03
C ASP A 62 4.31 -5.37 8.81
N GLY A 63 3.96 -4.57 9.82
CA GLY A 63 3.99 -3.11 9.77
C GLY A 63 5.38 -2.45 9.71
N ASN A 64 6.46 -3.23 9.80
CA ASN A 64 7.85 -2.75 9.74
C ASN A 64 8.63 -3.30 8.54
N SER A 65 8.05 -4.25 7.82
CA SER A 65 8.66 -4.92 6.68
C SER A 65 8.40 -4.18 5.37
N SER A 66 9.31 -4.37 4.42
CA SER A 66 9.13 -3.85 3.05
C SER A 66 7.88 -4.46 2.41
N ALA A 67 7.14 -3.65 1.66
CA ALA A 67 6.11 -4.16 0.76
C ALA A 67 6.76 -4.56 -0.57
N LEU A 68 6.36 -5.72 -1.08
CA LEU A 68 6.67 -6.16 -2.44
C LEU A 68 5.42 -5.98 -3.30
N ILE A 69 5.53 -5.19 -4.37
CA ILE A 69 4.46 -4.94 -5.33
C ILE A 69 4.82 -5.66 -6.63
N THR A 70 3.88 -6.47 -7.11
CA THR A 70 4.01 -7.32 -8.30
C THR A 70 2.75 -7.27 -9.16
N MET A 71 2.83 -7.80 -10.38
CA MET A 71 1.67 -8.04 -11.23
C MET A 71 1.24 -9.49 -11.18
N PRO A 72 -0.07 -9.78 -11.24
CA PRO A 72 -0.57 -11.16 -11.38
C PRO A 72 0.04 -11.90 -12.59
N ASP A 73 0.22 -11.19 -13.71
CA ASP A 73 0.60 -11.79 -15.00
C ASP A 73 2.05 -11.54 -15.42
N GLU A 74 2.85 -10.81 -14.61
CA GLU A 74 4.23 -10.47 -14.94
C GLU A 74 5.16 -10.56 -13.71
N ALA A 75 5.71 -11.75 -13.50
CA ALA A 75 6.57 -12.07 -12.34
C ALA A 75 7.95 -11.39 -12.36
N ASN A 76 8.35 -10.83 -13.51
CA ASN A 76 9.66 -10.19 -13.68
C ASN A 76 9.68 -8.74 -13.20
N PHE A 77 8.52 -8.11 -13.05
CA PHE A 77 8.41 -6.76 -12.52
C PHE A 77 8.20 -6.80 -11.02
N LYS A 78 9.18 -6.29 -10.28
CA LYS A 78 9.16 -6.25 -8.81
C LYS A 78 9.49 -4.86 -8.35
N TYR A 79 8.59 -4.28 -7.58
CA TYR A 79 8.80 -2.99 -6.94
C TYR A 79 8.82 -3.18 -5.43
N VAL A 80 9.86 -2.69 -4.76
CA VAL A 80 10.00 -2.82 -3.31
C VAL A 80 9.89 -1.44 -2.68
N VAL A 81 8.96 -1.30 -1.75
CA VAL A 81 8.76 -0.04 -1.01
C VAL A 81 9.13 -0.26 0.45
N MET A 82 10.03 0.59 0.95
CA MET A 82 10.39 0.59 2.36
C MET A 82 9.33 1.35 3.17
N PRO A 83 8.89 0.83 4.32
CA PRO A 83 8.00 1.56 5.20
C PRO A 83 8.70 2.77 5.81
N MET A 84 7.90 3.77 6.15
CA MET A 84 8.31 4.87 6.99
C MET A 84 7.83 4.59 8.42
N ARG A 85 8.66 4.94 9.40
CA ARG A 85 8.19 5.00 10.80
C ARG A 85 7.19 6.15 10.90
N ILE A 86 5.98 5.83 11.34
CA ILE A 86 4.88 6.76 11.65
C ILE A 86 4.84 7.04 13.14
#